data_AF-A0A523B391-F1
#
_entry.id   AF-A0A523B391-F1
#
_cell.length_a   1.000
_cell.length_b   1.000
_cell.length_c   1.000
_cell.angle_alpha   90.00
_cell.angle_beta   90.00
_cell.angle_gamma   90.00
#
_symmetry.space_group_name_H-M   'P 1'
#
loop_
_entity.id
_entity.type
_entity.pdbx_description
1 polymer ?
#
loop_
_entity_poly.entity_id
_entity_poly.type
_entity_poly.pdbx_seq_one_letter_code
_entity_poly.pdbx_strand_id
1 'polypeptide(L)' 'MTNCGVCGKPVEGGVKCSGCGISLHRECAKKILGKFYCRGCYREGKKQARYERMRQWGIPGR' A
#
# COMPACT_ATOMS: atom_id res chain seq x y z
N MET A 1 -13.77 -18.28 4.88
CA MET A 1 -12.43 -17.88 5.35
C MET A 1 -11.82 -16.93 4.33
N THR A 2 -11.32 -15.78 4.77
CA THR A 2 -10.59 -14.85 3.88
C THR A 2 -9.10 -15.16 3.97
N ASN A 3 -8.42 -15.25 2.84
CA ASN A 3 -6.97 -15.46 2.80
C ASN A 3 -6.26 -14.11 2.76
N CYS A 4 -5.11 -14.02 3.41
CA CYS A 4 -4.26 -12.85 3.37
C CYS A 4 -3.66 -12.68 1.97
N GLY A 5 -3.96 -11.54 1.33
CA GLY A 5 -3.46 -11.22 -0.01
C GLY A 5 -1.94 -11.06 -0.15
N VAL A 6 -1.17 -11.26 0.92
CA VAL A 6 0.30 -11.16 0.92
C VAL A 6 0.96 -12.53 1.15
N CYS A 7 0.50 -13.29 2.14
CA CYS A 7 1.11 -14.58 2.51
C CYS A 7 0.28 -15.80 2.10
N GLY A 8 -0.94 -15.62 1.59
CA GLY A 8 -1.83 -16.70 1.16
C GLY A 8 -2.46 -17.51 2.29
N LYS A 9 -2.06 -17.29 3.55
CA LYS A 9 -2.60 -17.96 4.72
C LYS A 9 -3.98 -17.42 5.11
N PRO A 10 -4.86 -18.23 5.72
CA PRO A 10 -6.13 -17.74 6.24
C PRO A 10 -5.90 -16.62 7.27
N VAL A 11 -6.78 -15.61 7.23
CA VAL A 11 -6.77 -14.48 8.17
C VAL A 11 -8.14 -14.37 8.84
N GLU A 12 -8.14 -14.41 10.17
CA GLU A 12 -9.32 -14.12 11.00
C GLU A 12 -9.12 -12.76 11.67
N GLY A 13 -10.04 -11.81 11.47
CA GLY A 13 -9.97 -10.49 12.10
C GLY A 13 -8.85 -9.56 11.61
N GLY A 14 -8.38 -9.75 10.37
CA GLY A 14 -7.33 -8.92 9.76
C GLY A 14 -7.71 -7.47 9.48
N VAL A 15 -6.73 -6.67 9.04
CA VAL A 15 -6.95 -5.32 8.54
C VAL A 15 -7.24 -5.33 7.04
N LYS A 16 -8.01 -4.36 6.55
CA LYS A 16 -8.25 -4.19 5.12
C LYS A 16 -7.27 -3.20 4.50
N CYS A 17 -6.77 -3.52 3.32
CA CYS A 17 -6.00 -2.58 2.51
C CYS A 17 -6.88 -1.37 2.16
N SER A 18 -6.43 -0.16 2.47
CA SER A 18 -7.13 1.08 2.11
C SER A 18 -7.08 1.40 0.61
N GLY A 19 -6.22 0.74 -0.16
CA GLY A 19 -6.12 0.90 -1.62
C GLY A 19 -7.02 -0.04 -2.41
N CYS A 20 -7.01 -1.34 -2.08
CA CYS A 20 -7.74 -2.37 -2.83
C CYS A 20 -8.77 -3.17 -2.02
N GLY A 21 -8.91 -2.91 -0.72
CA GLY A 21 -9.91 -3.55 0.14
C GLY A 21 -9.59 -4.98 0.61
N ILE A 22 -8.50 -5.60 0.14
CA ILE A 22 -8.16 -6.99 0.51
C ILE A 22 -7.87 -7.14 2.01
N SER A 23 -8.27 -8.27 2.59
CA SER A 23 -7.96 -8.63 3.97
C SER A 23 -6.52 -9.09 4.12
N LEU A 24 -5.86 -8.62 5.17
CA LEU A 24 -4.45 -8.83 5.45
C LEU A 24 -4.25 -9.04 6.94
N HIS A 25 -3.24 -9.81 7.34
CA HIS A 25 -2.76 -9.75 8.72
C HIS A 25 -2.17 -8.36 9.01
N ARG A 26 -2.29 -7.88 10.26
CA ARG A 26 -1.68 -6.62 10.69
C ARG A 26 -0.17 -6.57 10.44
N GLU A 27 0.52 -7.69 10.61
CA GLU A 27 1.95 -7.86 10.34
C GLU A 27 2.29 -7.84 8.84
N CYS A 28 1.37 -8.34 8.00
CA CYS A 28 1.54 -8.39 6.54
C CYS A 28 1.20 -7.06 5.87
N ALA A 29 0.42 -6.21 6.54
CA ALA A 29 0.04 -4.90 6.07
C ALA A 29 1.11 -3.84 6.41
N LYS A 30 1.38 -2.95 5.47
CA LYS A 30 2.23 -1.77 5.72
C LYS A 30 1.37 -0.60 6.17
N LYS A 31 1.71 0.00 7.32
CA LYS A 31 1.04 1.21 7.81
C LYS A 31 1.74 2.47 7.27
N ILE A 32 1.00 3.34 6.60
CA ILE A 32 1.46 4.67 6.17
C ILE A 32 0.38 5.68 6.56
N LEU A 33 0.75 6.79 7.22
CA LEU A 33 -0.16 7.89 7.54
C LEU A 33 -1.47 7.41 8.22
N GLY A 34 -1.36 6.42 9.12
CA GLY A 34 -2.52 5.85 9.82
C GLY A 34 -3.31 4.79 9.06
N LYS A 35 -3.10 4.62 7.75
CA LYS A 35 -3.81 3.66 6.89
C LYS A 35 -3.00 2.39 6.63
N PHE A 36 -3.67 1.26 6.44
CA PHE A 36 -3.06 -0.04 6.15
C PHE A 36 -3.09 -0.34 4.66
N TYR A 37 -1.97 -0.79 4.10
CA TYR A 37 -1.85 -1.11 2.67
C TYR A 37 -1.24 -2.51 2.46
N CYS A 38 -1.71 -3.21 1.44
CA CYS A 38 -1.06 -4.44 0.98
C CYS A 38 0.29 -4.09 0.31
N ARG A 39 1.14 -5.11 0.12
CA ARG A 39 2.47 -4.93 -0.50
C ARG A 39 2.39 -4.30 -1.90
N GLY A 40 1.35 -4.63 -2.68
CA GLY A 40 1.09 -4.07 -4.00
C GLY A 40 0.78 -2.58 -3.95
N CYS A 41 -0.33 -2.20 -3.30
CA CYS A 41 -0.73 -0.80 -3.17
C CYS A 41 0.34 0.08 -2.48
N TYR A 42 1.10 -0.47 -1.54
CA TYR A 42 2.23 0.24 -0.92
C TYR A 42 3.32 0.58 -1.96
N ARG A 43 3.66 -0.36 -2.85
CA ARG A 43 4.64 -0.12 -3.92
C ARG A 43 4.13 0.89 -4.94
N GLU A 44 2.87 0.76 -5.35
CA GLU A 44 2.24 1.69 -6.29
C GLU A 44 2.16 3.10 -5.72
N GLY A 45 1.71 3.26 -4.47
CA GLY A 45 1.67 4.56 -3.80
C GLY A 45 3.05 5.20 -3.68
N LYS A 46 4.10 4.43 -3.40
CA LYS A 46 5.49 4.96 -3.42
C LYS A 46 5.94 5.38 -4.82
N LYS A 47 5.56 4.64 -5.85
CA LYS A 47 5.88 4.99 -7.24
C LYS A 47 5.19 6.28 -7.65
N GLN A 48 3.91 6.45 -7.30
CA GLN A 48 3.14 7.67 -7.55
C GLN A 48 3.71 8.85 -6.77
N ALA A 49 3.94 8.73 -5.47
CA ALA A 49 4.53 9.82 -4.66
C ALA A 49 5.93 10.23 -5.15
N ARG A 50 6.75 9.28 -5.63
CA ARG A 50 8.03 9.58 -6.27
C ARG A 50 7.84 10.33 -7.59
N TYR A 51 6.89 9.91 -8.41
CA TYR A 51 6.59 10.55 -9.69
C TYR A 51 5.97 11.94 -9.52
N GLU A 52 5.08 12.13 -8.56
CA GLU A 52 4.54 13.43 -8.17
C GLU A 52 5.62 14.36 -7.63
N ARG A 53 6.55 13.84 -6.80
CA ARG A 53 7.72 14.62 -6.37
C ARG A 53 8.61 14.98 -7.56
N MET A 54 8.84 14.09 -8.52
CA MET A 54 9.57 14.43 -9.75
C MET A 54 8.84 15.49 -10.59
N ARG A 55 7.51 15.44 -10.67
CA ARG A 55 6.68 16.47 -11.33
C ARG A 55 6.73 17.81 -10.61
N GLN A 56 6.72 17.81 -9.28
CA GLN A 56 6.85 19.02 -8.47
C GLN A 56 8.23 19.67 -8.58
N TRP A 57 9.24 18.93 -9.08
CA TRP A 57 10.61 19.38 -9.29
C TRP A 57 11.05 19.42 -10.77
N GLY A 58 10.15 19.36 -11.76
CA GLY A 58 10.48 19.73 -13.14
C GLY A 58 10.24 21.23 -13.32
N ILE A 59 11.19 22.11 -13.69
CA ILE A 59 12.42 22.01 -14.49
C ILE A 59 13.39 23.10 -13.94
N PRO A 60 14.67 22.84 -13.57
CA PRO A 60 15.67 23.91 -13.56
C PRO A 60 16.11 24.15 -15.00
N GLY A 61 15.57 25.18 -15.64
CA GLY A 61 15.99 25.58 -16.99
C GLY A 61 14.82 25.83 -17.93
N ARG A 62 14.22 27.00 -17.82
CA ARG A 62 13.76 27.74 -19.00
C ARG A 62 14.54 29.03 -19.05
#